data_AF-A0A1W1BIA5-F1
#
_entry.id   AF-A0A1W1BIA5-F1
#
_cell.length_a   1.000
_cell.length_b   1.000
_cell.length_c   1.000
_cell.angle_alpha   90.00
_cell.angle_beta   90.00
_cell.angle_gamma   90.00
#
_symmetry.space_group_name_H-M   'P 1'
#
loop_
_entity.id
_entity.type
_entity.pdbx_description
1 polymer ?
#
loop_
_entity_poly.entity_id
_entity_poly.type
_entity_poly.pdbx_seq_one_letter_code
_entity_poly.pdbx_strand_id
1 'polypeptide(L)'
;MYYGYNDNKELVIADREFIKLLGYNNFDELSKNNVINAIKLEKNKISIKQSNQTVNADFNHTEIESILGNFHLIELKDIYIKNGKEDGKSFKPSYKAIYLDVDKISKEIGLSVEDYKLYLDSFIDQSIIDEKRLLEGNDKVIKNLSNLALTLKIPHINILLLKIKKLSHRERMPLIDEYYSKLALITLEKPEDEDFEDLFLEDDLEEEKKEEVLNARFTDLLKSVPNETEKDREVKEEDFEDFLEEVHTPKVVKPKNNIKEIDLENIPALPISYNPQTAADELNLPVVLIEEFVDDFIEQARQDKDHLLTSYYQKDMDNIHELGHKLKGAASNLRINELADILEEIQFCTEHAKLEGLFIKFWGHFLSLEDYMRNINRI
;
A
#
# COMPACT_ATOMS: atom_id res chain seq x y z
N MET A 1 23.84 5.90 6.95
CA MET A 1 23.46 7.29 6.62
C MET A 1 24.23 7.70 5.37
N TYR A 2 23.63 8.33 4.37
CA TYR A 2 24.35 8.70 3.14
C TYR A 2 23.98 10.08 2.58
N TYR A 3 24.92 10.64 1.83
CA TYR A 3 24.67 11.78 0.95
C TYR A 3 25.53 11.66 -0.30
N GLY A 4 25.11 12.30 -1.39
CA GLY A 4 25.82 12.30 -2.65
C GLY A 4 25.91 13.67 -3.29
N TYR A 5 27.02 13.90 -3.98
CA TYR A 5 27.32 15.17 -4.65
C TYR A 5 27.92 14.96 -6.03
N ASN A 6 27.75 15.95 -6.92
CA ASN A 6 28.34 15.95 -8.25
C ASN A 6 29.75 16.57 -8.29
N ASP A 7 30.42 16.55 -9.43
CA ASP A 7 31.73 17.18 -9.63
C ASP A 7 31.79 18.67 -9.25
N ASN A 8 30.66 19.38 -9.32
CA ASN A 8 30.54 20.79 -8.93
C ASN A 8 30.40 20.99 -7.41
N LYS A 9 30.45 19.90 -6.63
CA LYS A 9 30.20 19.87 -5.18
C LYS A 9 28.80 20.35 -4.79
N GLU A 10 27.83 20.14 -5.67
CA GLU A 10 26.42 20.38 -5.38
C GLU A 10 25.81 19.10 -4.82
N LEU A 11 24.96 19.25 -3.80
CA LEU A 11 24.28 18.12 -3.18
C LEU A 11 23.20 17.63 -4.14
N VAL A 12 23.23 16.34 -4.47
CA VAL A 12 22.28 15.71 -5.40
C VAL A 12 21.33 14.78 -4.68
N ILE A 13 21.81 14.12 -3.62
CA ILE A 13 21.01 13.17 -2.83
C ILE A 13 21.45 13.22 -1.37
N ALA A 14 20.52 13.01 -0.45
CA ALA A 14 20.82 12.77 0.96
C ALA A 14 19.66 12.01 1.59
N ASP A 15 19.97 11.07 2.47
CA ASP A 15 18.92 10.40 3.23
C ASP A 15 18.33 11.31 4.32
N ARG A 16 17.14 10.93 4.80
CA ARG A 16 16.40 11.70 5.78
C ARG A 16 17.15 11.88 7.10
N GLU A 17 17.93 10.88 7.49
CA GLU A 17 18.69 10.92 8.74
C GLU A 17 19.89 11.87 8.65
N PHE A 18 20.55 11.99 7.49
CA PHE A 18 21.57 13.00 7.23
C PHE A 18 20.99 14.41 7.26
N ILE A 19 19.83 14.60 6.63
CA ILE A 19 19.11 15.88 6.63
C ILE A 19 18.76 16.31 8.07
N LYS A 20 18.18 15.40 8.86
CA LYS A 20 17.84 15.63 10.28
C LYS A 20 19.07 15.83 11.16
N LEU A 21 20.13 15.06 10.95
CA LEU A 21 21.38 15.17 11.71
C LEU A 21 21.95 16.58 11.61
N LEU A 22 21.79 17.19 10.44
CA LEU A 22 22.23 18.55 10.18
C LEU A 22 21.20 19.63 10.58
N GLY A 23 20.05 19.23 11.13
CA GLY A 23 19.03 20.13 11.66
C GLY A 23 18.09 20.73 10.60
N TYR A 24 17.98 20.11 9.43
CA TYR A 24 17.07 20.53 8.36
C TYR A 24 15.83 19.65 8.30
N ASN A 25 14.75 20.17 7.73
CA ASN A 25 13.49 19.43 7.65
C ASN A 25 13.35 18.62 6.35
N ASN A 26 14.02 19.06 5.28
CA ASN A 26 13.95 18.44 3.97
C ASN A 26 15.21 18.74 3.13
N PHE A 27 15.34 18.04 2.00
CA PHE A 27 16.48 18.16 1.09
C PHE A 27 16.61 19.56 0.47
N ASP A 28 15.51 20.21 0.10
CA ASP A 28 15.51 21.57 -0.47
C ASP A 28 16.09 22.60 0.49
N GLU A 29 15.79 22.46 1.79
CA GLU A 29 16.34 23.32 2.83
C GLU A 29 17.84 23.06 3.02
N LEU A 30 18.25 21.79 3.02
CA LEU A 30 19.65 21.39 3.12
C LEU A 30 20.49 21.88 1.93
N SER A 31 20.00 21.70 0.71
CA SER A 31 20.72 22.04 -0.53
C SER A 31 20.95 23.55 -0.68
N LYS A 32 19.96 24.38 -0.33
CA LYS A 32 20.06 25.85 -0.36
C LYS A 32 21.09 26.42 0.62
N ASN A 33 21.39 25.70 1.70
CA ASN A 33 22.33 26.15 2.73
C ASN A 33 23.80 25.78 2.45
N ASN A 34 24.11 25.18 1.28
CA ASN A 34 25.47 24.87 0.82
C ASN A 34 26.33 24.13 1.86
N VAL A 35 25.72 23.17 2.58
CA VAL A 35 26.36 22.50 3.72
C VAL A 35 27.61 21.72 3.31
N ILE A 36 27.72 21.31 2.03
CA ILE A 36 28.91 20.65 1.47
C ILE A 36 30.18 21.48 1.68
N ASN A 37 30.10 22.81 1.66
CA ASN A 37 31.28 23.66 1.87
C ASN A 37 31.82 23.60 3.31
N ALA A 38 30.99 23.15 4.26
CA ALA A 38 31.37 22.96 5.65
C ALA A 38 31.92 21.55 5.94
N ILE A 39 31.89 20.65 4.94
CA ILE A 39 32.37 19.28 5.04
C ILE A 39 33.88 19.25 4.78
N LYS A 40 34.62 18.67 5.73
CA LYS A 40 36.06 18.38 5.59
C LYS A 40 36.28 16.88 5.57
N LEU A 41 36.98 16.40 4.54
CA LEU A 41 37.38 15.00 4.40
C LEU A 41 38.88 14.88 4.71
N GLU A 42 39.23 14.13 5.75
CA GLU A 42 40.62 13.85 6.14
C GLU A 42 40.77 12.37 6.51
N LYS A 43 41.59 11.61 5.79
CA LYS A 43 42.00 10.23 6.13
C LYS A 43 40.84 9.31 6.54
N ASN A 44 39.86 9.11 5.65
CA ASN A 44 38.63 8.33 5.86
C ASN A 44 37.69 8.85 6.95
N LYS A 45 37.91 10.07 7.45
CA LYS A 45 37.00 10.75 8.36
C LYS A 45 36.39 11.97 7.72
N ILE A 46 35.11 12.16 7.98
CA ILE A 46 34.38 13.36 7.62
C ILE A 46 34.18 14.21 8.88
N SER A 47 34.29 15.52 8.73
CA SER A 47 33.97 16.48 9.80
C SER A 47 33.11 17.60 9.21
N ILE A 48 31.88 17.72 9.71
CA ILE A 48 30.91 18.73 9.29
C ILE A 48 30.75 19.72 10.42
N LYS A 49 31.24 20.96 10.19
CA LYS A 49 31.15 22.03 11.19
C LYS A 49 29.88 22.85 10.98
N GLN A 50 29.05 22.91 12.01
CA GLN A 50 27.87 23.78 12.08
C GLN A 50 28.06 24.84 13.16
N SER A 51 27.14 25.80 13.24
CA SER A 51 27.20 26.91 14.19
C SER A 51 27.10 26.46 15.66
N ASN A 52 26.44 25.33 15.92
CA ASN A 52 26.14 24.79 17.25
C ASN A 52 26.77 23.41 17.53
N GLN A 53 27.18 22.67 16.50
CA GLN A 53 27.71 21.31 16.63
C GLN A 53 28.77 20.99 15.58
N THR A 54 29.59 19.97 15.84
CA THR A 54 30.49 19.37 14.85
C THR A 54 30.19 17.89 14.76
N VAL A 55 29.73 17.45 13.60
CA VAL A 55 29.52 16.04 13.27
C VAL A 55 30.84 15.46 12.77
N ASN A 56 31.26 14.32 13.31
CA ASN A 56 32.37 13.56 12.79
C ASN A 56 31.88 12.15 12.48
N ALA A 57 32.34 11.56 11.40
CA ALA A 57 31.99 10.18 11.07
C ALA A 57 33.14 9.55 10.27
N ASP A 58 33.21 8.24 10.29
CA ASP A 58 33.97 7.49 9.30
C ASP A 58 33.11 7.41 8.03
N PHE A 59 33.73 7.24 6.85
CA PHE A 59 32.96 7.16 5.62
C PHE A 59 33.50 6.15 4.60
N ASN A 60 32.59 5.58 3.84
CA ASN A 60 32.87 4.91 2.57
C ASN A 60 32.53 5.86 1.42
N HIS A 61 33.38 5.86 0.40
CA HIS A 61 33.19 6.66 -0.82
C HIS A 61 33.05 5.74 -2.02
N THR A 62 31.98 5.95 -2.77
CA THR A 62 31.68 5.26 -4.01
C THR A 62 31.54 6.29 -5.11
N GLU A 63 32.30 6.13 -6.18
CA GLU A 63 32.18 6.94 -7.40
C GLU A 63 31.29 6.21 -8.40
N ILE A 64 30.32 6.91 -8.96
CA ILE A 64 29.35 6.40 -9.92
C ILE A 64 29.45 7.26 -11.17
N GLU A 65 29.89 6.66 -12.26
CA GLU A 65 29.91 7.30 -13.58
C GLU A 65 28.52 7.22 -14.21
N SER A 66 28.00 8.36 -14.67
CA SER A 66 26.70 8.44 -15.36
C SER A 66 26.82 9.33 -16.59
N ILE A 67 25.85 9.19 -17.51
CA ILE A 67 25.70 10.06 -18.68
C ILE A 67 25.55 11.54 -18.32
N LEU A 68 25.18 11.86 -17.09
CA LEU A 68 25.01 13.23 -16.58
C LEU A 68 26.26 13.76 -15.85
N GLY A 69 27.34 12.98 -15.76
CA GLY A 69 28.58 13.32 -15.04
C GLY A 69 28.91 12.31 -13.94
N ASN A 70 29.99 12.59 -13.20
CA ASN A 70 30.39 11.74 -12.08
C ASN A 70 29.60 12.14 -10.82
N PHE A 71 29.12 11.12 -10.11
CA PHE A 71 28.45 11.26 -8.83
C PHE A 71 29.28 10.57 -7.76
N HIS A 72 29.41 11.22 -6.62
CA HIS A 72 30.11 10.68 -5.47
C HIS A 72 29.11 10.41 -4.36
N LEU A 73 28.91 9.14 -4.03
CA LEU A 73 28.09 8.70 -2.89
C LEU A 73 28.99 8.50 -1.68
N ILE A 74 28.60 9.11 -0.56
CA ILE A 74 29.29 9.02 0.72
C ILE A 74 28.36 8.35 1.72
N GLU A 75 28.77 7.17 2.20
CA GLU A 75 28.09 6.45 3.27
C GLU A 75 28.82 6.72 4.59
N LEU A 76 28.13 7.29 5.57
CA LEU A 76 28.64 7.62 6.90
C LEU A 76 28.43 6.49 7.89
N LYS A 77 29.48 6.20 8.66
CA LYS A 77 29.55 5.20 9.73
C LYS A 77 30.13 5.82 10.99
N ASP A 78 29.83 5.22 12.15
CA ASP A 78 30.39 5.62 13.45
C ASP A 78 30.27 7.13 13.74
N ILE A 79 29.04 7.64 13.57
CA ILE A 79 28.75 9.07 13.67
C ILE A 79 28.81 9.57 15.12
N TYR A 80 29.57 10.63 15.33
CA TYR A 80 29.82 11.26 16.61
C TYR A 80 29.65 12.78 16.55
N ILE A 81 28.84 13.33 17.44
CA ILE A 81 28.49 14.75 17.48
C ILE A 81 29.17 15.44 18.66
N LYS A 82 29.97 16.48 18.40
CA LYS A 82 30.47 17.43 19.42
C LYS A 82 29.55 18.64 19.48
N ASN A 83 28.76 18.75 20.53
CA ASN A 83 28.06 19.99 20.85
C ASN A 83 29.00 20.94 21.59
N GLY A 84 28.89 22.24 21.35
CA GLY A 84 29.75 23.27 21.99
C GLY A 84 29.61 23.39 23.51
N LYS A 85 28.75 22.59 24.14
CA LYS A 85 28.65 22.37 25.59
C LYS A 85 28.45 20.86 25.80
N GLU A 86 29.19 20.31 26.77
CA GLU A 86 29.28 18.89 27.17
C GLU A 86 28.03 18.04 26.87
N ASP A 87 28.14 17.05 25.98
CA ASP A 87 28.35 15.63 26.29
C ASP A 87 28.23 14.82 24.99
N GLY A 88 29.16 13.90 24.76
CA GLY A 88 29.23 13.09 23.54
C GLY A 88 28.10 12.07 23.46
N LYS A 89 26.98 12.43 22.81
CA LYS A 89 25.98 11.44 22.39
C LYS A 89 26.44 10.79 21.08
N SER A 90 26.69 9.49 21.13
CA SER A 90 26.83 8.67 19.91
C SER A 90 25.48 8.59 19.22
N PHE A 91 25.39 9.08 17.98
CA PHE A 91 24.20 8.88 17.16
C PHE A 91 24.33 7.51 16.50
N LYS A 92 23.69 6.49 17.09
CA LYS A 92 23.50 5.21 16.41
C LYS A 92 22.16 5.30 15.68
N PRO A 93 22.14 5.38 14.34
CA PRO A 93 20.89 5.19 13.62
C PRO A 93 20.43 3.75 13.87
N SER A 94 19.29 3.60 14.56
CA SER A 94 18.67 2.31 14.85
C SER A 94 17.86 1.87 13.64
N TYR A 95 18.55 1.35 12.62
CA TYR A 95 17.87 0.60 11.56
C TYR A 95 17.67 -0.82 12.07
N LYS A 96 16.49 -1.12 12.62
CA LYS A 96 16.10 -2.49 12.97
C LYS A 96 15.71 -3.20 11.66
N ALA A 97 16.22 -4.42 11.46
CA ALA A 97 15.89 -5.22 10.28
C ALA A 97 14.43 -5.68 10.33
N ILE A 98 13.81 -5.83 9.17
CA ILE A 98 12.44 -6.35 9.00
C ILE A 98 12.58 -7.85 8.70
N TYR A 99 12.40 -8.68 9.72
CA TYR A 99 12.49 -10.13 9.56
C TYR A 99 11.23 -10.70 8.94
N LEU A 100 11.37 -11.52 7.91
CA LEU A 100 10.29 -12.31 7.34
C LEU A 100 10.44 -13.78 7.73
N ASP A 101 9.45 -14.32 8.45
CA ASP A 101 9.36 -15.75 8.74
C ASP A 101 8.95 -16.50 7.47
N VAL A 102 9.94 -16.82 6.63
CA VAL A 102 9.72 -17.45 5.33
C VAL A 102 9.01 -18.79 5.47
N ASP A 103 9.34 -19.59 6.48
CA ASP A 103 8.74 -20.91 6.69
C ASP A 103 7.24 -20.80 6.99
N LYS A 104 6.85 -19.80 7.80
CA LYS A 104 5.45 -19.52 8.09
C LYS A 104 4.72 -18.96 6.87
N ILE A 105 5.27 -17.91 6.25
CA ILE A 105 4.61 -17.19 5.16
C ILE A 105 4.48 -18.08 3.93
N SER A 106 5.53 -18.80 3.51
CA SER A 106 5.49 -19.66 2.33
C SER A 106 4.43 -20.75 2.48
N LYS A 107 4.29 -21.31 3.68
CA LYS A 107 3.26 -22.30 3.99
C LYS A 107 1.85 -21.71 3.93
N GLU A 108 1.65 -20.49 4.42
CA GLU A 108 0.34 -19.82 4.39
C GLU A 108 -0.13 -19.50 2.97
N ILE A 109 0.79 -19.15 2.07
CA ILE A 109 0.48 -18.86 0.67
C ILE A 109 0.59 -20.07 -0.26
N GLY A 110 0.99 -21.24 0.27
CA GLY A 110 1.07 -22.50 -0.48
C GLY A 110 2.29 -22.66 -1.39
N LEU A 111 3.39 -21.97 -1.08
CA LEU A 111 4.66 -22.04 -1.83
C LEU A 111 5.76 -22.77 -1.06
N SER A 112 6.75 -23.30 -1.79
CA SER A 112 8.00 -23.74 -1.16
C SER A 112 8.80 -22.53 -0.66
N VAL A 113 9.72 -22.78 0.28
CA VAL A 113 10.60 -21.73 0.82
C VAL A 113 11.48 -21.14 -0.27
N GLU A 114 11.98 -21.99 -1.17
CA GLU A 114 12.80 -21.60 -2.32
C GLU A 114 12.01 -20.74 -3.31
N ASP A 115 10.78 -21.13 -3.64
CA ASP A 115 9.93 -20.35 -4.54
C ASP A 115 9.58 -19.00 -3.92
N TYR A 116 9.24 -18.96 -2.62
CA TYR A 116 8.98 -17.69 -1.92
C TYR A 116 10.18 -16.74 -2.01
N LYS A 117 11.40 -17.24 -1.81
CA LYS A 117 12.62 -16.43 -1.93
C LYS A 117 12.79 -15.88 -3.34
N LEU A 118 12.55 -16.69 -4.37
CA LEU A 118 12.60 -16.24 -5.76
C LEU A 118 11.56 -15.14 -6.04
N TYR A 119 10.34 -15.30 -5.51
CA TYR A 119 9.31 -14.26 -5.62
C TYR A 119 9.66 -12.98 -4.89
N LEU A 120 10.25 -13.09 -3.70
CA LEU A 120 10.70 -11.93 -2.94
C LEU A 120 11.82 -11.18 -3.68
N ASP A 121 12.80 -11.90 -4.24
CA ASP A 121 13.88 -11.32 -5.03
C ASP A 121 13.32 -10.62 -6.28
N SER A 122 12.40 -11.26 -7.00
CA SER A 122 11.71 -10.67 -8.16
C SER A 122 10.92 -9.41 -7.79
N PHE A 123 10.24 -9.40 -6.65
CA PHE A 123 9.55 -8.21 -6.13
C PHE A 123 10.51 -7.06 -5.83
N ILE A 124 11.67 -7.35 -5.21
CA ILE A 124 12.71 -6.35 -4.92
C ILE A 124 13.29 -5.79 -6.22
N ASP A 125 13.64 -6.66 -7.17
CA ASP A 125 14.17 -6.25 -8.48
C ASP A 125 13.17 -5.39 -9.24
N GLN A 126 11.89 -5.79 -9.27
CA GLN A 126 10.83 -5.01 -9.91
C GLN A 126 10.66 -3.65 -9.23
N SER A 127 10.74 -3.60 -7.89
CA SER A 127 10.69 -2.34 -7.14
C SER A 127 11.81 -1.39 -7.50
N ILE A 128 13.02 -1.91 -7.78
CA ILE A 128 14.17 -1.12 -8.22
C ILE A 128 13.97 -0.64 -9.66
N ILE A 129 13.56 -1.53 -10.57
CA ILE A 129 13.29 -1.20 -11.99
C ILE A 129 12.26 -0.09 -12.11
N ASP A 130 11.22 -0.13 -11.28
CA ASP A 130 10.10 0.80 -11.31
C ASP A 130 10.33 2.11 -10.54
N GLU A 131 11.49 2.33 -9.93
CA GLU A 131 11.80 3.53 -9.12
C GLU A 131 11.48 4.83 -9.85
N LYS A 132 11.98 4.96 -11.08
CA LYS A 132 11.73 6.16 -11.88
C LYS A 132 10.23 6.39 -12.11
N ARG A 133 9.47 5.31 -12.32
CA ARG A 133 8.03 5.37 -12.59
C ARG A 133 7.23 5.66 -11.32
N LEU A 134 7.69 5.18 -10.17
CA LEU A 134 7.16 5.56 -8.85
C LEU A 134 7.36 7.05 -8.60
N LEU A 135 8.57 7.56 -8.86
CA LEU A 135 8.88 8.99 -8.74
C LEU A 135 8.02 9.83 -9.67
N GLU A 136 7.78 9.39 -10.90
CA GLU A 136 6.89 10.04 -11.88
C GLU A 136 5.40 9.98 -11.50
N GLY A 137 5.04 9.26 -10.42
CA GLY A 137 3.68 9.15 -9.93
C GLY A 137 2.81 8.17 -10.72
N ASN A 138 3.39 7.11 -11.28
CA ASN A 138 2.65 6.12 -12.05
C ASN A 138 1.82 5.20 -11.13
N ASP A 139 0.52 5.49 -11.00
CA ASP A 139 -0.36 4.72 -10.11
C ASP A 139 -0.52 3.24 -10.54
N LYS A 140 -0.30 2.90 -11.82
CA LYS A 140 -0.29 1.49 -12.27
C LYS A 140 0.87 0.72 -11.65
N VAL A 141 2.04 1.35 -11.55
CA VAL A 141 3.21 0.77 -10.88
C VAL A 141 2.94 0.58 -9.40
N ILE A 142 2.37 1.59 -8.74
CA ILE A 142 2.02 1.50 -7.32
C ILE A 142 1.04 0.35 -7.08
N LYS A 143 0.00 0.21 -7.91
CA LYS A 143 -0.96 -0.90 -7.84
C LYS A 143 -0.28 -2.26 -8.02
N ASN A 144 0.61 -2.40 -9.00
CA ASN A 144 1.34 -3.65 -9.24
C ASN A 144 2.24 -4.03 -8.05
N LEU A 145 3.05 -3.10 -7.55
CA LEU A 145 3.93 -3.34 -6.39
C LEU A 145 3.12 -3.61 -5.12
N SER A 146 1.98 -2.94 -4.96
CA SER A 146 1.05 -3.14 -3.84
C SER A 146 0.50 -4.56 -3.86
N ASN A 147 0.03 -5.04 -5.03
CA ASN A 147 -0.44 -6.41 -5.19
C ASN A 147 0.66 -7.46 -4.94
N LEU A 148 1.90 -7.19 -5.38
CA LEU A 148 3.02 -8.10 -5.10
C LEU A 148 3.33 -8.15 -3.60
N ALA A 149 3.40 -7.01 -2.93
CA ALA A 149 3.59 -6.94 -1.48
C ALA A 149 2.45 -7.60 -0.70
N LEU A 150 1.22 -7.49 -1.20
CA LEU A 150 0.02 -8.16 -0.68
C LEU A 150 0.16 -9.69 -0.74
N THR A 151 0.54 -10.21 -1.90
CA THR A 151 0.76 -11.65 -2.15
C THR A 151 1.89 -12.20 -1.29
N LEU A 152 2.98 -11.45 -1.16
CA LEU A 152 4.13 -11.82 -0.32
C LEU A 152 3.88 -11.63 1.19
N LYS A 153 2.68 -11.21 1.60
CA LYS A 153 2.33 -10.94 3.00
C LYS A 153 3.30 -9.96 3.67
N ILE A 154 3.64 -8.88 2.97
CA ILE A 154 4.48 -7.79 3.48
C ILE A 154 3.60 -6.56 3.72
N PRO A 155 2.71 -6.59 4.73
CA PRO A 155 1.66 -5.58 4.91
C PRO A 155 2.24 -4.18 5.07
N HIS A 156 3.37 -4.02 5.75
CA HIS A 156 3.99 -2.71 5.98
C HIS A 156 4.43 -2.02 4.69
N ILE A 157 4.98 -2.80 3.75
CA ILE A 157 5.36 -2.30 2.43
C ILE A 157 4.11 -1.97 1.61
N ASN A 158 3.10 -2.86 1.65
CA ASN A 158 1.83 -2.63 0.97
C ASN A 158 1.13 -1.33 1.44
N ILE A 159 1.01 -1.13 2.75
CA ILE A 159 0.40 0.07 3.34
C ILE A 159 1.12 1.33 2.87
N LEU A 160 2.45 1.30 2.80
CA LEU A 160 3.24 2.44 2.38
C LEU A 160 3.01 2.76 0.90
N LEU A 161 2.94 1.74 0.04
CA LEU A 161 2.57 1.91 -1.37
C LEU A 161 1.17 2.51 -1.54
N LEU A 162 0.18 2.05 -0.77
CA LEU A 162 -1.17 2.62 -0.80
C LEU A 162 -1.19 4.08 -0.33
N LYS A 163 -0.39 4.43 0.70
CA LYS A 163 -0.22 5.84 1.11
C LYS A 163 0.39 6.68 -0.01
N ILE A 164 1.43 6.17 -0.69
CA ILE A 164 2.05 6.85 -1.84
C ILE A 164 1.00 7.10 -2.94
N LYS A 165 0.13 6.13 -3.23
CA LYS A 165 -0.96 6.25 -4.23
C LYS A 165 -1.85 7.46 -3.97
N LYS A 166 -2.20 7.72 -2.70
CA LYS A 166 -3.16 8.77 -2.32
C LYS A 166 -2.59 10.18 -2.28
N LEU A 167 -1.28 10.32 -2.13
CA LEU A 167 -0.65 11.63 -1.99
C LEU A 167 -0.40 12.33 -3.32
N SER A 168 -0.31 13.66 -3.28
CA SER A 168 0.14 14.46 -4.42
C SER A 168 1.62 14.20 -4.73
N HIS A 169 2.05 14.43 -5.98
CA HIS A 169 3.42 14.17 -6.44
C HIS A 169 4.52 14.77 -5.53
N ARG A 170 4.27 15.94 -4.93
CA ARG A 170 5.23 16.60 -4.02
C ARG A 170 5.35 15.91 -2.67
N GLU A 171 4.28 15.27 -2.20
CA GLU A 171 4.20 14.62 -0.90
C GLU A 171 4.58 13.14 -0.95
N ARG A 172 4.63 12.55 -2.16
CA ARG A 172 5.07 11.16 -2.38
C ARG A 172 6.55 10.95 -2.08
N MET A 173 7.42 11.91 -2.40
CA MET A 173 8.88 11.74 -2.36
C MET A 173 9.40 11.18 -1.03
N PRO A 174 9.02 11.76 0.15
CA PRO A 174 9.49 11.24 1.44
C PRO A 174 9.00 9.82 1.75
N LEU A 175 7.82 9.42 1.23
CA LEU A 175 7.30 8.07 1.41
C LEU A 175 7.93 7.07 0.45
N ILE A 176 8.32 7.49 -0.75
CA ILE A 176 9.11 6.67 -1.68
C ILE A 176 10.49 6.40 -1.09
N ASP A 177 11.13 7.39 -0.48
CA ASP A 177 12.39 7.19 0.25
C ASP A 177 12.22 6.21 1.42
N GLU A 178 11.12 6.34 2.17
CA GLU A 178 10.77 5.41 3.25
C GLU A 178 10.52 3.99 2.71
N TYR A 179 9.92 3.86 1.53
CA TYR A 179 9.66 2.59 0.87
C TYR A 179 10.94 1.85 0.55
N TYR A 180 11.89 2.51 -0.12
CA TYR A 180 13.20 1.90 -0.41
C TYR A 180 14.02 1.65 0.85
N SER A 181 13.92 2.52 1.84
CA SER A 181 14.56 2.29 3.14
C SER A 181 14.04 1.02 3.79
N LYS A 182 12.72 0.77 3.77
CA LYS A 182 12.13 -0.45 4.33
C LYS A 182 12.47 -1.68 3.51
N LEU A 183 12.47 -1.59 2.18
CA LEU A 183 12.90 -2.71 1.32
C LEU A 183 14.33 -3.14 1.64
N ALA A 184 15.25 -2.18 1.82
CA ALA A 184 16.64 -2.46 2.17
C ALA A 184 16.83 -3.09 3.57
N LEU A 185 15.81 -3.03 4.42
CA LEU A 185 15.84 -3.61 5.77
C LEU A 185 15.22 -5.01 5.82
N ILE A 186 14.58 -5.49 4.75
CA ILE A 186 14.05 -6.85 4.69
C ILE A 186 15.19 -7.86 4.86
N THR A 187 15.02 -8.77 5.81
CA THR A 187 15.95 -9.87 6.06
C THR A 187 15.20 -11.18 6.26
N LEU A 188 15.84 -12.26 5.82
CA LEU A 188 15.39 -13.63 6.07
C LEU A 188 16.14 -14.29 7.24
N GLU A 189 17.14 -13.59 7.79
CA GLU A 189 17.90 -14.05 8.94
C GLU A 189 17.16 -13.66 10.21
N LYS A 190 16.80 -14.67 11.01
CA LYS A 190 16.16 -14.45 12.30
C LYS A 190 17.15 -13.71 13.21
N PRO A 191 16.80 -12.52 13.74
CA PRO A 191 17.69 -11.80 14.64
C PRO A 191 17.92 -12.60 15.93
N GLU A 192 19.15 -12.55 16.45
CA GLU A 192 19.57 -13.30 17.65
C GLU A 192 19.05 -12.69 18.97
N ASP A 193 18.50 -11.48 18.94
CA ASP A 193 17.97 -10.76 20.10
C ASP A 193 16.43 -10.62 20.01
N GLU A 194 15.72 -11.01 21.07
CA GLU A 194 14.24 -11.05 21.21
C GLU A 194 13.56 -9.67 21.26
N ASP A 195 14.27 -8.56 21.01
CA ASP A 195 13.71 -7.20 21.02
C ASP A 195 13.08 -6.84 19.65
N PHE A 196 12.07 -7.62 19.26
CA PHE A 196 11.14 -7.23 18.19
C PHE A 196 10.31 -6.05 18.70
N GLU A 197 10.42 -4.92 18.02
CA GLU A 197 9.55 -3.76 18.22
C GLU A 197 8.97 -3.44 16.85
N ASP A 198 7.71 -3.81 16.69
CA ASP A 198 6.93 -3.59 15.49
C ASP A 198 6.74 -2.10 15.29
N LEU A 199 6.79 -1.66 14.04
CA LEU A 199 6.84 -0.24 13.69
C LEU A 199 5.45 0.41 13.81
N PHE A 200 4.97 0.58 15.05
CA PHE A 200 3.89 1.45 15.48
C PHE A 200 4.29 2.15 16.78
N LEU A 201 4.95 3.31 16.67
CA LEU A 201 4.93 4.28 17.77
C LEU A 201 3.59 5.03 17.72
N GLU A 202 2.57 4.45 18.35
CA GLU A 202 1.51 5.17 19.05
C GLU A 202 0.92 4.28 20.16
N ASP A 203 0.71 4.89 21.32
CA ASP A 203 0.58 4.33 22.68
C ASP A 203 -0.26 3.04 22.89
N ASP A 204 0.19 2.28 23.91
CA ASP A 204 -0.46 1.21 24.67
C ASP A 204 -0.67 -0.21 24.06
N LEU A 205 0.06 -1.16 24.66
CA LEU A 205 -0.19 -2.60 24.90
C LEU A 205 -0.07 -3.63 23.74
N GLU A 206 0.72 -4.67 24.03
CA GLU A 206 0.93 -6.01 23.40
C GLU A 206 1.14 -6.04 21.87
N GLU A 207 2.39 -5.89 21.43
CA GLU A 207 2.83 -5.75 20.03
C GLU A 207 2.90 -7.05 19.22
N GLU A 208 3.44 -8.16 19.76
CA GLU A 208 3.55 -9.44 19.02
C GLU A 208 2.20 -10.02 18.56
N LYS A 209 1.09 -9.67 19.23
CA LYS A 209 -0.25 -10.09 18.80
C LYS A 209 -0.78 -9.24 17.66
N LYS A 210 -0.30 -8.00 17.45
CA LYS A 210 -0.86 -7.08 16.46
C LYS A 210 -0.46 -7.47 15.04
N GLU A 211 0.77 -7.91 14.78
CA GLU A 211 1.20 -8.33 13.44
C GLU A 211 0.56 -9.66 13.02
N GLU A 212 0.50 -10.65 13.91
CA GLU A 212 -0.23 -11.90 13.61
C GLU A 212 -1.73 -11.64 13.38
N VAL A 213 -2.33 -10.74 14.17
CA VAL A 213 -3.72 -10.32 13.98
C VAL A 213 -3.88 -9.55 12.67
N LEU A 214 -2.92 -8.69 12.32
CA LEU A 214 -2.92 -7.94 11.05
C LEU A 214 -2.86 -8.92 9.89
N ASN A 215 -1.87 -9.83 9.88
CA ASN A 215 -1.68 -10.84 8.84
C ASN A 215 -2.88 -11.81 8.75
N ALA A 216 -3.46 -12.24 9.87
CA ALA A 216 -4.65 -13.09 9.87
C ALA A 216 -5.89 -12.36 9.30
N ARG A 217 -6.16 -11.14 9.76
CA ARG A 217 -7.30 -10.32 9.28
C ARG A 217 -7.13 -9.92 7.82
N PHE A 218 -5.90 -9.62 7.42
CA PHE A 218 -5.53 -9.35 6.04
C PHE A 218 -5.77 -10.58 5.15
N THR A 219 -5.40 -11.76 5.63
CA THR A 219 -5.66 -13.04 4.94
C THR A 219 -7.16 -13.33 4.84
N ASP A 220 -7.94 -13.05 5.88
CA ASP A 220 -9.39 -13.26 5.85
C ASP A 220 -10.12 -12.29 4.92
N LEU A 221 -9.64 -11.04 4.80
CA LEU A 221 -10.16 -10.09 3.82
C LEU A 221 -9.82 -10.48 2.39
N LEU A 222 -8.61 -11.00 2.15
CA LEU A 222 -8.19 -11.50 0.84
C LEU A 222 -9.05 -12.66 0.34
N LYS A 223 -9.54 -13.53 1.23
CA LYS A 223 -10.45 -14.63 0.85
C LYS A 223 -11.79 -14.14 0.29
N SER A 224 -12.16 -12.88 0.54
CA SER A 224 -13.42 -12.28 0.03
C SER A 224 -13.26 -11.51 -1.27
N VAL A 225 -12.02 -11.29 -1.73
CA VAL A 225 -11.73 -10.86 -3.10
C VAL A 225 -11.77 -12.14 -3.97
N PRO A 226 -12.59 -12.20 -5.02
CA PRO A 226 -12.73 -13.41 -5.82
C PRO A 226 -11.41 -13.73 -6.54
N ASN A 227 -10.64 -14.67 -6.00
CA ASN A 227 -9.61 -15.39 -6.74
C ASN A 227 -10.31 -16.41 -7.64
N GLU A 228 -10.61 -16.04 -8.87
CA GLU A 228 -10.76 -17.06 -9.90
C GLU A 228 -9.37 -17.62 -10.22
N THR A 229 -9.04 -18.76 -9.60
CA THR A 229 -8.27 -19.90 -10.15
C THR A 229 -7.63 -20.73 -9.04
N GLU A 230 -8.41 -21.59 -8.38
CA GLU A 230 -7.85 -22.77 -7.73
C GLU A 230 -7.93 -23.97 -8.69
N LYS A 231 -6.79 -24.30 -9.31
CA LYS A 231 -6.43 -25.67 -9.68
C LYS A 231 -4.94 -25.73 -10.02
N ASP A 232 -4.20 -26.44 -9.16
CA ASP A 232 -2.87 -27.04 -9.38
C ASP A 232 -2.21 -26.66 -10.72
N ARG A 233 -1.51 -25.52 -10.74
CA ARG A 233 -0.54 -25.20 -11.78
C ARG A 233 0.78 -24.85 -11.09
N GLU A 234 1.84 -25.54 -11.47
CA GLU A 234 3.20 -25.05 -11.25
C GLU A 234 3.31 -23.69 -11.95
N VAL A 235 3.37 -22.63 -11.15
CA VAL A 235 3.48 -21.24 -11.63
C VAL A 235 4.90 -21.02 -12.14
N LYS A 236 5.06 -20.59 -13.39
CA LYS A 236 6.35 -20.17 -13.97
C LYS A 236 6.45 -18.65 -13.98
N GLU A 237 7.67 -18.12 -14.01
CA GLU A 237 7.97 -16.68 -14.06
C GLU A 237 7.25 -15.91 -15.19
N GLU A 238 6.77 -16.60 -16.22
CA GLU A 238 6.00 -16.03 -17.34
C GLU A 238 4.49 -15.83 -17.02
N ASP A 239 3.97 -16.34 -15.91
CA ASP A 239 2.54 -16.27 -15.55
C ASP A 239 2.10 -14.91 -14.96
N PHE A 240 3.04 -13.99 -14.70
CA PHE A 240 2.73 -12.66 -14.12
C PHE A 240 2.31 -11.61 -15.15
N GLU A 241 2.53 -11.83 -16.44
CA GLU A 241 2.09 -10.90 -17.50
C GLU A 241 0.58 -10.98 -17.79
N ASP A 242 -0.12 -12.04 -17.32
CA ASP A 242 -1.51 -12.35 -17.68
C ASP A 242 -2.55 -11.93 -16.61
N PHE A 243 -2.18 -11.16 -15.59
CA PHE A 243 -3.08 -10.73 -14.49
C PHE A 243 -4.17 -9.70 -14.91
N LEU A 244 -4.40 -9.53 -16.21
CA LEU A 244 -5.43 -8.66 -16.79
C LEU A 244 -6.20 -9.41 -17.88
N GLU A 245 -6.85 -10.52 -17.54
CA GLU A 245 -7.98 -10.96 -18.37
C GLU A 245 -9.12 -9.94 -18.21
N GLU A 246 -9.41 -9.21 -19.29
CA GLU A 246 -10.62 -8.42 -19.44
C GLU A 246 -11.83 -9.35 -19.23
N VAL A 247 -12.42 -9.31 -18.03
CA VAL A 247 -13.72 -9.91 -17.76
C VAL A 247 -14.70 -9.32 -18.76
N HIS A 248 -15.14 -10.15 -19.70
CA HIS A 248 -16.14 -9.80 -20.69
C HIS A 248 -17.43 -9.38 -19.97
N THR A 249 -17.65 -8.07 -19.85
CA THR A 249 -18.92 -7.52 -19.36
C THR A 249 -20.04 -7.99 -20.31
N PRO A 250 -21.03 -8.76 -19.85
CA PRO A 250 -22.23 -9.06 -20.61
C PRO A 250 -22.95 -7.75 -20.93
N LYS A 251 -23.22 -7.49 -22.20
CA LYS A 251 -24.10 -6.40 -22.60
C LYS A 251 -25.48 -6.65 -22.00
N VAL A 252 -26.02 -5.67 -21.26
CA VAL A 252 -27.35 -5.71 -20.66
C VAL A 252 -28.37 -6.18 -21.70
N VAL A 253 -28.97 -7.34 -21.46
CA VAL A 253 -29.98 -7.91 -22.37
C VAL A 253 -31.29 -7.18 -22.11
N LYS A 254 -31.77 -6.44 -23.13
CA LYS A 254 -33.06 -5.72 -23.07
C LYS A 254 -34.22 -6.63 -22.67
N PRO A 255 -35.24 -6.12 -21.95
CA PRO A 255 -36.30 -6.92 -21.37
C PRO A 255 -37.06 -7.74 -22.43
N LYS A 256 -37.33 -9.02 -22.12
CA LYS A 256 -38.38 -9.78 -22.80
C LYS A 256 -39.75 -9.25 -22.33
N ASN A 257 -40.73 -9.17 -23.25
CA ASN A 257 -42.07 -8.61 -23.02
C ASN A 257 -42.66 -9.00 -21.64
N ASN A 258 -43.19 -8.01 -20.91
CA ASN A 258 -43.82 -8.06 -19.57
C ASN A 258 -42.92 -7.86 -18.32
N ILE A 259 -41.69 -7.36 -18.45
CA ILE A 259 -40.85 -6.95 -17.29
C ILE A 259 -40.60 -5.45 -17.36
N LYS A 260 -40.79 -4.74 -16.23
CA LYS A 260 -40.56 -3.30 -16.12
C LYS A 260 -39.06 -3.01 -16.14
N GLU A 261 -38.64 -2.11 -17.02
CA GLU A 261 -37.26 -1.64 -17.13
C GLU A 261 -36.90 -0.80 -15.89
N ILE A 262 -35.75 -1.09 -15.29
CA ILE A 262 -35.22 -0.34 -14.15
C ILE A 262 -34.27 0.72 -14.69
N ASP A 263 -34.58 1.99 -14.46
CA ASP A 263 -33.67 3.11 -14.73
C ASP A 263 -32.81 3.37 -13.49
N LEU A 264 -31.52 3.02 -13.58
CA LEU A 264 -30.52 3.30 -12.54
C LEU A 264 -29.69 4.56 -12.83
N GLU A 265 -29.88 5.24 -13.97
CA GLU A 265 -29.03 6.38 -14.37
C GLU A 265 -29.39 7.67 -13.62
N ASN A 266 -30.64 7.82 -13.18
CA ASN A 266 -31.15 9.05 -12.54
C ASN A 266 -31.65 8.82 -11.10
N ILE A 267 -31.06 7.87 -10.38
CA ILE A 267 -31.43 7.60 -8.99
C ILE A 267 -30.79 8.63 -8.05
N PRO A 268 -31.56 9.27 -7.15
CA PRO A 268 -30.98 10.14 -6.15
C PRO A 268 -30.16 9.35 -5.13
N ALA A 269 -28.99 9.88 -4.78
CA ALA A 269 -28.14 9.31 -3.74
C ALA A 269 -28.91 9.27 -2.39
N LEU A 270 -28.92 8.11 -1.75
CA LEU A 270 -29.58 7.89 -0.45
C LEU A 270 -28.53 7.94 0.66
N PRO A 271 -28.80 8.64 1.78
CA PRO A 271 -27.79 8.85 2.82
C PRO A 271 -27.24 7.53 3.34
N ILE A 272 -25.92 7.48 3.54
CA ILE A 272 -25.22 6.33 4.10
C ILE A 272 -24.39 6.80 5.30
N SER A 273 -24.43 6.06 6.40
CA SER A 273 -23.64 6.33 7.60
C SER A 273 -22.38 5.48 7.60
N TYR A 274 -21.46 5.79 6.68
CA TYR A 274 -20.20 5.07 6.55
C TYR A 274 -18.99 5.95 6.91
N ASN A 275 -18.06 5.41 7.70
CA ASN A 275 -16.79 6.05 8.01
C ASN A 275 -15.65 5.00 7.94
N PRO A 276 -14.69 5.15 6.99
CA PRO A 276 -13.54 4.27 6.86
C PRO A 276 -12.72 4.16 8.14
N GLN A 277 -12.59 5.24 8.92
CA GLN A 277 -11.84 5.22 10.18
C GLN A 277 -12.52 4.31 11.21
N THR A 278 -13.84 4.38 11.34
CA THR A 278 -14.58 3.52 12.27
C THR A 278 -14.45 2.04 11.87
N ALA A 279 -14.56 1.74 10.57
CA ALA A 279 -14.35 0.40 10.07
C ALA A 279 -12.90 -0.08 10.29
N ALA A 280 -11.92 0.81 10.10
CA ALA A 280 -10.50 0.55 10.37
C ALA A 280 -10.23 0.22 11.84
N ASP A 281 -10.81 0.99 12.76
CA ASP A 281 -10.68 0.78 14.20
C ASP A 281 -11.30 -0.57 14.62
N GLU A 282 -12.51 -0.88 14.13
CA GLU A 282 -13.18 -2.15 14.42
C GLU A 282 -12.43 -3.36 13.84
N LEU A 283 -11.90 -3.21 12.62
CA LEU A 283 -11.14 -4.23 11.94
C LEU A 283 -9.68 -4.26 12.36
N ASN A 284 -9.22 -3.34 13.22
CA ASN A 284 -7.82 -3.18 13.60
C ASN A 284 -6.89 -3.20 12.37
N LEU A 285 -7.28 -2.43 11.35
CA LEU A 285 -6.56 -2.29 10.09
C LEU A 285 -6.25 -0.81 9.83
N PRO A 286 -5.19 -0.50 9.08
CA PRO A 286 -4.95 0.87 8.65
C PRO A 286 -6.10 1.40 7.79
N VAL A 287 -6.54 2.63 8.07
CA VAL A 287 -7.64 3.28 7.34
C VAL A 287 -7.42 3.30 5.82
N VAL A 288 -6.19 3.54 5.38
CA VAL A 288 -5.81 3.57 3.95
C VAL A 288 -6.10 2.23 3.26
N LEU A 289 -5.96 1.12 3.97
CA LEU A 289 -6.25 -0.21 3.44
C LEU A 289 -7.77 -0.45 3.33
N ILE A 290 -8.53 -0.03 4.34
CA ILE A 290 -10.00 -0.08 4.28
C ILE A 290 -10.52 0.74 3.10
N GLU A 291 -9.97 1.93 2.91
CA GLU A 291 -10.36 2.79 1.79
C GLU A 291 -10.09 2.13 0.43
N GLU A 292 -8.95 1.47 0.25
CA GLU A 292 -8.66 0.71 -0.98
C GLU A 292 -9.64 -0.45 -1.18
N PHE A 293 -9.95 -1.22 -0.13
CA PHE A 293 -10.92 -2.31 -0.24
C PHE A 293 -12.34 -1.82 -0.55
N VAL A 294 -12.71 -0.64 -0.07
CA VAL A 294 -13.99 -0.01 -0.43
C VAL A 294 -13.97 0.45 -1.88
N ASP A 295 -12.86 1.00 -2.38
CA ASP A 295 -12.71 1.35 -3.80
C ASP A 295 -12.82 0.11 -4.70
N ASP A 296 -12.20 -1.02 -4.32
CA ASP A 296 -12.33 -2.30 -5.01
C ASP A 296 -13.78 -2.83 -4.98
N PHE A 297 -14.46 -2.74 -3.84
CA PHE A 297 -15.87 -3.08 -3.72
C PHE A 297 -16.75 -2.21 -4.63
N ILE A 298 -16.45 -0.90 -4.73
CA ILE A 298 -17.17 0.03 -5.61
C ILE A 298 -17.02 -0.40 -7.07
N GLU A 299 -15.79 -0.72 -7.49
CA GLU A 299 -15.50 -1.20 -8.85
C GLU A 299 -16.26 -2.51 -9.13
N GLN A 300 -16.18 -3.49 -8.23
CA GLN A 300 -16.90 -4.76 -8.36
C GLN A 300 -18.41 -4.57 -8.46
N ALA A 301 -19.00 -3.75 -7.60
CA ALA A 301 -20.44 -3.47 -7.62
C ALA A 301 -20.88 -2.74 -8.90
N ARG A 302 -20.03 -1.91 -9.51
CA ARG A 302 -20.30 -1.32 -10.83
C ARG A 302 -20.33 -2.37 -11.94
N GLN A 303 -19.39 -3.31 -11.92
CA GLN A 303 -19.33 -4.40 -12.90
C GLN A 303 -20.55 -5.33 -12.74
N ASP A 304 -20.88 -5.70 -11.50
CA ASP A 304 -22.00 -6.60 -11.19
C ASP A 304 -23.39 -5.94 -11.37
N LYS A 305 -23.46 -4.60 -11.48
CA LYS A 305 -24.71 -3.87 -11.77
C LYS A 305 -25.40 -4.41 -13.03
N ASP A 306 -24.65 -4.58 -14.11
CA ASP A 306 -25.20 -5.03 -15.39
C ASP A 306 -25.60 -6.51 -15.33
N HIS A 307 -24.90 -7.31 -14.53
CA HIS A 307 -25.27 -8.70 -14.24
C HIS A 307 -26.57 -8.79 -13.44
N LEU A 308 -26.72 -7.99 -12.38
CA LEU A 308 -27.93 -7.91 -11.57
C LEU A 308 -29.15 -7.51 -12.41
N LEU A 309 -29.01 -6.47 -13.24
CA LEU A 309 -30.09 -6.03 -14.13
C LEU A 309 -30.45 -7.09 -15.17
N THR A 310 -29.45 -7.72 -15.79
CA THR A 310 -29.68 -8.79 -16.78
C THR A 310 -30.43 -9.97 -16.15
N SER A 311 -30.02 -10.39 -14.95
CA SER A 311 -30.66 -11.48 -14.21
C SER A 311 -32.10 -11.14 -13.86
N TYR A 312 -32.35 -9.90 -13.43
CA TYR A 312 -33.70 -9.41 -13.19
C TYR A 312 -34.57 -9.44 -14.45
N TYR A 313 -34.06 -9.02 -15.61
CA TYR A 313 -34.79 -9.09 -16.88
C TYR A 313 -35.00 -10.52 -17.39
N GLN A 314 -34.19 -11.47 -16.95
CA GLN A 314 -34.34 -12.89 -17.27
C GLN A 314 -35.19 -13.64 -16.25
N LYS A 315 -35.56 -13.00 -15.13
CA LYS A 315 -36.17 -13.63 -13.94
C LYS A 315 -35.32 -14.77 -13.38
N ASP A 316 -34.01 -14.65 -13.53
CA ASP A 316 -33.05 -15.59 -12.99
C ASP A 316 -32.83 -15.30 -11.51
N MET A 317 -33.72 -15.85 -10.67
CA MET A 317 -33.69 -15.63 -9.23
C MET A 317 -32.46 -16.25 -8.57
N ASP A 318 -31.98 -17.39 -9.09
CA ASP A 318 -30.82 -18.09 -8.55
C ASP A 318 -29.57 -17.20 -8.69
N ASN A 319 -29.33 -16.62 -9.87
CA ASN A 319 -28.21 -15.72 -10.08
C ASN A 319 -28.33 -14.41 -9.27
N ILE A 320 -29.55 -13.91 -9.06
CA ILE A 320 -29.78 -12.73 -8.20
C ILE A 320 -29.43 -13.05 -6.74
N HIS A 321 -29.79 -14.23 -6.25
CA HIS A 321 -29.46 -14.67 -4.90
C HIS A 321 -27.96 -14.88 -4.72
N GLU A 322 -27.28 -15.46 -5.72
CA GLU A 322 -25.84 -15.66 -5.71
C GLU A 322 -25.07 -14.32 -5.71
N LEU A 323 -25.41 -13.40 -6.61
CA LEU A 323 -24.81 -12.06 -6.66
C LEU A 323 -25.10 -11.27 -5.38
N GLY A 324 -26.33 -11.37 -4.84
CA GLY A 324 -26.70 -10.78 -3.57
C GLY A 324 -25.85 -11.32 -2.41
N HIS A 325 -25.63 -12.62 -2.36
CA HIS A 325 -24.76 -13.26 -1.35
C HIS A 325 -23.31 -12.77 -1.45
N LYS A 326 -22.74 -12.75 -2.65
CA LYS A 326 -21.35 -12.30 -2.91
C LYS A 326 -21.14 -10.86 -2.46
N LEU A 327 -21.98 -9.94 -2.95
CA LEU A 327 -21.87 -8.52 -2.61
C LEU A 327 -22.15 -8.27 -1.13
N LYS A 328 -23.10 -9.01 -0.52
CA LYS A 328 -23.38 -8.91 0.93
C LYS A 328 -22.13 -9.26 1.74
N GLY A 329 -21.46 -10.35 1.39
CA GLY A 329 -20.23 -10.79 2.06
C GLY A 329 -19.17 -9.69 2.04
N ALA A 330 -18.91 -9.11 0.86
CA ALA A 330 -17.96 -8.02 0.71
C ALA A 330 -18.38 -6.76 1.53
N ALA A 331 -19.63 -6.32 1.42
CA ALA A 331 -20.12 -5.14 2.14
C ALA A 331 -20.06 -5.32 3.67
N SER A 332 -20.42 -6.51 4.18
CA SER A 332 -20.39 -6.83 5.60
C SER A 332 -18.96 -6.88 6.16
N ASN A 333 -18.02 -7.45 5.40
CA ASN A 333 -16.61 -7.48 5.76
C ASN A 333 -16.02 -6.07 5.90
N LEU A 334 -16.49 -5.12 5.09
CA LEU A 334 -16.06 -3.72 5.10
C LEU A 334 -16.89 -2.81 6.02
N ARG A 335 -17.82 -3.38 6.80
CA ARG A 335 -18.73 -2.65 7.71
C ARG A 335 -19.63 -1.63 7.01
N ILE A 336 -19.98 -1.87 5.75
CA ILE A 336 -20.94 -1.05 5.01
C ILE A 336 -22.36 -1.58 5.29
N ASN A 337 -22.81 -1.38 6.53
CA ASN A 337 -23.98 -2.06 7.09
C ASN A 337 -25.26 -1.83 6.26
N GLU A 338 -25.53 -0.60 5.83
CA GLU A 338 -26.74 -0.29 5.06
C GLU A 338 -26.78 -1.03 3.72
N LEU A 339 -25.64 -1.19 3.05
CA LEU A 339 -25.58 -1.98 1.82
C LEU A 339 -25.70 -3.47 2.12
N ALA A 340 -25.05 -3.97 3.17
CA ALA A 340 -25.12 -5.37 3.56
C ALA A 340 -26.57 -5.80 3.90
N ASP A 341 -27.32 -4.96 4.61
CA ASP A 341 -28.72 -5.20 4.95
C ASP A 341 -29.61 -5.28 3.70
N ILE A 342 -29.44 -4.36 2.75
CA ILE A 342 -30.22 -4.37 1.49
C ILE A 342 -29.85 -5.58 0.64
N LEU A 343 -28.57 -5.94 0.59
CA LEU A 343 -28.10 -7.11 -0.15
C LEU A 343 -28.59 -8.42 0.47
N GLU A 344 -28.79 -8.46 1.80
CA GLU A 344 -29.49 -9.55 2.47
C GLU A 344 -30.97 -9.63 2.06
N GLU A 345 -31.67 -8.49 2.00
CA GLU A 345 -33.05 -8.43 1.49
C GLU A 345 -33.12 -8.95 0.03
N ILE A 346 -32.14 -8.61 -0.81
CA ILE A 346 -32.03 -9.10 -2.19
C ILE A 346 -31.76 -10.61 -2.23
N GLN A 347 -30.79 -11.09 -1.44
CA GLN A 347 -30.37 -12.49 -1.37
C GLN A 347 -31.54 -13.42 -1.02
N PHE A 348 -32.44 -13.00 -0.13
CA PHE A 348 -33.56 -13.84 0.31
C PHE A 348 -34.89 -13.44 -0.32
N CYS A 349 -34.89 -12.57 -1.34
CA CYS A 349 -36.12 -12.12 -1.98
C CYS A 349 -36.77 -13.25 -2.79
N THR A 350 -38.00 -13.64 -2.44
CA THR A 350 -38.77 -14.66 -3.18
C THR A 350 -39.73 -14.07 -4.21
N GLU A 351 -39.92 -12.75 -4.20
CA GLU A 351 -40.92 -12.06 -5.03
C GLU A 351 -40.23 -11.12 -6.02
N HIS A 352 -40.22 -11.50 -7.30
CA HIS A 352 -39.61 -10.71 -8.37
C HIS A 352 -40.09 -9.24 -8.40
N ALA A 353 -41.35 -8.99 -8.07
CA ALA A 353 -41.93 -7.64 -8.03
C ALA A 353 -41.29 -6.71 -6.98
N LYS A 354 -40.67 -7.26 -5.91
CA LYS A 354 -39.99 -6.46 -4.87
C LYS A 354 -38.56 -6.08 -5.27
N LEU A 355 -37.95 -6.81 -6.20
CA LEU A 355 -36.54 -6.61 -6.58
C LEU A 355 -36.29 -5.24 -7.18
N GLU A 356 -37.23 -4.68 -7.96
CA GLU A 356 -37.09 -3.33 -8.52
C GLU A 356 -36.83 -2.29 -7.41
N GLY A 357 -37.66 -2.31 -6.36
CA GLY A 357 -37.51 -1.38 -5.24
C GLY A 357 -36.19 -1.59 -4.47
N LEU A 358 -35.79 -2.84 -4.28
CA LEU A 358 -34.53 -3.20 -3.61
C LEU A 358 -33.30 -2.77 -4.42
N PHE A 359 -33.31 -2.95 -5.74
CA PHE A 359 -32.22 -2.53 -6.61
C PHE A 359 -32.08 -1.02 -6.66
N ILE A 360 -33.19 -0.28 -6.73
CA ILE A 360 -33.18 1.18 -6.66
C ILE A 360 -32.62 1.65 -5.31
N LYS A 361 -33.07 1.04 -4.20
CA LYS A 361 -32.59 1.35 -2.85
C LYS A 361 -31.08 1.06 -2.71
N PHE A 362 -30.64 -0.12 -3.13
CA PHE A 362 -29.24 -0.51 -3.15
C PHE A 362 -28.40 0.50 -3.94
N TRP A 363 -28.81 0.80 -5.17
CA TRP A 363 -28.07 1.71 -6.04
C TRP A 363 -28.02 3.14 -5.50
N GLY A 364 -29.10 3.62 -4.86
CA GLY A 364 -29.11 4.92 -4.21
C GLY A 364 -28.10 5.05 -3.08
N HIS A 365 -27.99 4.04 -2.19
CA HIS A 365 -26.97 4.04 -1.13
C HIS A 365 -25.55 3.84 -1.69
N PHE A 366 -25.42 3.00 -2.73
CA PHE A 366 -24.16 2.77 -3.43
C PHE A 366 -23.59 4.08 -4.00
N LEU A 367 -24.42 4.90 -4.65
CA LEU A 367 -23.98 6.19 -5.19
C LEU A 367 -23.48 7.14 -4.09
N SER A 368 -24.15 7.17 -2.94
CA SER A 368 -23.67 7.97 -1.79
C SER A 368 -22.33 7.50 -1.25
N LEU A 369 -22.13 6.18 -1.15
CA LEU A 369 -20.84 5.61 -0.76
C LEU A 369 -19.74 6.01 -1.74
N GLU A 370 -20.00 5.83 -3.03
CA GLU A 370 -19.04 6.17 -4.08
C GLU A 370 -18.69 7.67 -4.07
N ASP A 371 -19.69 8.55 -3.98
CA ASP A 371 -19.46 9.99 -3.93
C ASP A 371 -18.70 10.40 -2.66
N TYR A 372 -19.01 9.78 -1.53
CA TYR A 372 -18.28 9.98 -0.28
C TYR A 372 -16.79 9.59 -0.42
N MET A 373 -16.50 8.39 -0.91
CA MET A 373 -15.13 7.90 -1.11
C MET A 373 -14.36 8.77 -2.12
N ARG A 374 -15.02 9.17 -3.22
CA ARG A 374 -14.43 10.08 -4.22
C ARG A 374 -14.07 11.45 -3.63
N ASN A 375 -14.85 11.96 -2.69
CA ASN A 375 -14.60 13.25 -2.06
C ASN A 375 -13.44 13.19 -1.06
N ILE A 376 -13.25 12.07 -0.36
CA ILE A 376 -12.10 11.88 0.53
C ILE A 376 -10.81 11.74 -0.26
N ASN A 377 -10.82 10.99 -1.37
CA ASN A 377 -9.65 10.77 -2.23
C ASN A 377 -9.22 12.01 -3.07
N ARG A 378 -9.93 13.14 -2.97
CA ARG A 378 -9.62 14.40 -3.70
C ARG A 378 -8.91 15.46 -2.85
N ILE A 379 -8.71 15.18 -1.56
CA ILE A 379 -7.97 16.02 -0.61
C ILE A 379 -6.54 15.50 -0.57
#